data_AF-A0A813I1Z2-F1
#
_entry.id   AF-A0A813I1Z2-F1
#
_cell.length_a   1.000
_cell.length_b   1.000
_cell.length_c   1.000
_cell.angle_alpha   90.00
_cell.angle_beta   90.00
_cell.angle_gamma   90.00
#
_symmetry.space_group_name_H-M   'P 1'
#
loop_
_entity.id
_entity.type
_entity.pdbx_description
1 polymer ?
#
loop_
_entity_poly.entity_id
_entity_poly.type
_entity_poly.pdbx_seq_one_letter_code
_entity_poly.pdbx_strand_id
1 'polypeptide(L)'
;MAPYCRHFRQTFTVGWFSLVAAGVLAAMDAKGGSFTTPFKVKLASGAGGTFGVDDIAVAWATSGGFWKEEGLDIEWVPARGGVKVAEAVLAGEVDGGYGTWLPCVARHLEDKPLRILLSMAQSLAQNLVARKDKITSAQDLRGKRWAVDGIGALSHTLGQLIVKGLGLADGDVTWVVSGPPPQRIEALLSGDADCSLIRVEEAVALTRDHPELLHKLLPFEEILSIAPTQPHGVISATKDFVEKQPEVCAALCRGLIRASRSLHDSLDDFKEAVRQNVTERPPSVGSPVLVSDQEVEAIWRQEVAAGSFAVNGGLSEKHWAKQLGVYSELLSDARAASLSLQDFAEPAIVAQAVADLGGEQVSNGASKYPLASPSYEKFQLQAQSTKYLKKGIATMHRFSSLSFPVQRIFGKKQCRTALGRGLPHTMRATYGKQLAFLLSACCSWDLVGAAAPFRVKFEVTTTAGEGSFVVKVHPDWAPLGAAQFKELLESGFYDDTRFFRVIPSFMVQFGLSGSPAVSKEWSSKTIKDDDPASAQSNKPGYVTFAKTGAPNSRTSQIFINYVDNARLDSMGFQPFGEIEGDGMTVVKSIYNCGERPAQNMIQGQGNEYLDKAFPDLSKIKSARVINGDEL
;
A
#
# COMPACT_ATOMS: atom_id res chain seq x y z
N MET A 1 -76.02 -32.83 -24.88
CA MET A 1 -76.48 -32.67 -23.48
C MET A 1 -75.83 -31.41 -22.90
N ALA A 2 -76.48 -30.77 -21.94
CA ALA A 2 -76.10 -29.52 -21.22
C ALA A 2 -76.66 -29.63 -19.77
N PRO A 3 -76.60 -28.62 -18.85
CA PRO A 3 -75.88 -27.32 -18.77
C PRO A 3 -74.62 -27.45 -17.88
N TYR A 4 -73.93 -26.45 -17.28
CA TYR A 4 -74.07 -24.99 -17.07
C TYR A 4 -72.85 -24.24 -17.68
N CYS A 5 -72.75 -22.92 -17.90
CA CYS A 5 -73.19 -21.67 -17.23
C CYS A 5 -72.32 -21.22 -16.03
N ARG A 6 -71.50 -20.16 -16.22
CA ARG A 6 -71.74 -18.72 -15.88
C ARG A 6 -71.57 -18.43 -14.38
N HIS A 7 -70.96 -17.33 -13.91
CA HIS A 7 -70.48 -16.07 -14.53
C HIS A 7 -69.12 -15.68 -13.86
N PHE A 8 -68.46 -14.51 -13.93
CA PHE A 8 -68.80 -13.14 -14.38
C PHE A 8 -67.53 -12.38 -14.85
N ARG A 9 -67.56 -11.03 -14.99
CA ARG A 9 -66.38 -10.17 -15.26
C ARG A 9 -66.63 -8.75 -14.70
N GLN A 10 -65.76 -8.22 -13.83
CA GLN A 10 -65.77 -6.81 -13.37
C GLN A 10 -64.34 -6.26 -13.17
N THR A 11 -64.23 -4.95 -12.97
CA THR A 11 -63.02 -4.13 -13.18
C THR A 11 -62.77 -3.12 -12.05
N PHE A 12 -61.54 -2.58 -11.98
CA PHE A 12 -61.05 -1.54 -11.03
C PHE A 12 -60.96 -2.01 -9.55
N THR A 13 -60.15 -1.43 -8.65
CA THR A 13 -59.25 -0.26 -8.72
C THR A 13 -58.02 -0.41 -7.80
N VAL A 14 -56.96 0.35 -8.11
CA VAL A 14 -55.81 0.83 -7.29
C VAL A 14 -55.86 0.65 -5.75
N GLY A 15 -54.74 0.20 -5.17
CA GLY A 15 -54.39 0.36 -3.73
C GLY A 15 -53.09 -0.38 -3.36
N TRP A 16 -51.90 0.20 -3.58
CA TRP A 16 -51.08 1.02 -2.64
C TRP A 16 -50.19 0.22 -1.66
N PHE A 17 -49.00 0.79 -1.41
CA PHE A 17 -47.89 0.22 -0.63
C PHE A 17 -48.28 -0.20 0.80
N SER A 18 -47.82 -1.37 1.26
CA SER A 18 -46.83 -1.51 2.36
C SER A 18 -46.73 -2.94 2.89
N LEU A 19 -45.55 -3.57 2.80
CA LEU A 19 -45.02 -4.47 3.84
C LEU A 19 -43.55 -4.81 3.55
N VAL A 20 -42.65 -4.20 4.34
CA VAL A 20 -41.24 -4.57 4.44
C VAL A 20 -41.08 -5.49 5.66
N ALA A 21 -40.05 -6.34 5.63
CA ALA A 21 -39.57 -7.20 6.73
C ALA A 21 -40.49 -8.36 7.16
N ALA A 22 -40.24 -9.54 6.59
CA ALA A 22 -39.87 -10.76 7.34
C ALA A 22 -39.35 -11.85 6.39
N GLY A 23 -38.47 -12.74 6.87
CA GLY A 23 -38.33 -14.09 6.30
C GLY A 23 -37.30 -14.33 5.19
N VAL A 24 -36.02 -13.98 5.41
CA VAL A 24 -34.90 -14.78 4.88
C VAL A 24 -34.17 -15.38 6.06
N LEU A 25 -34.66 -16.53 6.55
CA LEU A 25 -33.81 -17.42 7.33
C LEU A 25 -32.90 -18.16 6.34
N ALA A 26 -31.61 -17.88 6.39
CA ALA A 26 -30.63 -18.77 5.79
C ALA A 26 -30.65 -20.10 6.57
N ALA A 27 -30.94 -21.20 5.89
CA ALA A 27 -30.85 -22.53 6.47
C ALA A 27 -29.37 -22.91 6.61
N MET A 28 -28.77 -22.61 7.77
CA MET A 28 -27.44 -23.08 8.13
C MET A 28 -27.54 -24.55 8.54
N ASP A 29 -27.14 -25.47 7.65
CA ASP A 29 -27.06 -26.89 8.00
C ASP A 29 -25.79 -27.18 8.81
N ALA A 30 -25.93 -27.95 9.89
CA ALA A 30 -24.96 -28.00 10.98
C ALA A 30 -23.84 -29.03 10.74
N LYS A 31 -23.11 -28.91 9.62
CA LYS A 31 -21.88 -29.65 9.30
C LYS A 31 -21.13 -29.01 8.11
N GLY A 32 -20.09 -28.23 8.39
CA GLY A 32 -19.18 -27.67 7.39
C GLY A 32 -19.86 -26.68 6.44
N GLY A 33 -19.84 -25.39 6.79
CA GLY A 33 -20.54 -24.33 6.05
C GLY A 33 -19.98 -24.08 4.65
N SER A 34 -20.42 -24.86 3.66
CA SER A 34 -20.17 -24.57 2.25
C SER A 34 -21.02 -23.37 1.82
N PHE A 35 -20.36 -22.26 1.46
CA PHE A 35 -21.03 -21.08 0.91
C PHE A 35 -21.69 -21.44 -0.43
N THR A 36 -23.03 -21.40 -0.49
CA THR A 36 -23.82 -21.73 -1.69
C THR A 36 -23.65 -20.75 -2.85
N THR A 37 -22.94 -19.64 -2.61
CA THR A 37 -22.36 -18.73 -3.61
C THR A 37 -21.10 -18.14 -2.97
N PRO A 38 -19.95 -18.06 -3.68
CA PRO A 38 -18.70 -17.61 -3.07
C PRO A 38 -18.83 -16.25 -2.36
N PHE A 39 -18.40 -16.19 -1.10
CA PHE A 39 -18.47 -14.97 -0.30
C PHE A 39 -17.32 -14.04 -0.70
N LYS A 40 -17.65 -12.85 -1.20
CA LYS A 40 -16.65 -11.86 -1.61
C LYS A 40 -15.99 -11.21 -0.40
N VAL A 41 -14.66 -11.20 -0.38
CA VAL A 41 -13.85 -10.54 0.65
C VAL A 41 -12.86 -9.59 -0.02
N LYS A 42 -12.91 -8.30 0.31
CA LYS A 42 -11.94 -7.30 -0.13
C LYS A 42 -10.76 -7.29 0.84
N LEU A 43 -9.56 -7.58 0.34
CA LEU A 43 -8.32 -7.56 1.12
C LEU A 43 -7.36 -6.49 0.59
N ALA A 44 -6.93 -5.57 1.46
CA ALA A 44 -5.83 -4.67 1.15
C ALA A 44 -4.47 -5.41 1.11
N SER A 45 -3.61 -5.10 0.14
CA SER A 45 -2.27 -5.68 -0.02
C SER A 45 -1.16 -4.68 0.31
N GLY A 46 -0.35 -5.02 1.33
CA GLY A 46 0.83 -4.28 1.74
C GLY A 46 1.95 -4.32 0.70
N ALA A 47 2.15 -5.44 0.00
CA ALA A 47 3.11 -5.55 -1.09
C ALA A 47 2.65 -4.86 -2.40
N GLY A 48 1.44 -4.26 -2.41
CA GLY A 48 0.84 -3.68 -3.61
C GLY A 48 0.40 -4.79 -4.56
N GLY A 49 0.99 -4.86 -5.75
CA GLY A 49 0.75 -5.95 -6.69
C GLY A 49 1.71 -7.13 -6.54
N THR A 50 2.97 -6.90 -6.17
CA THR A 50 4.05 -7.90 -6.29
C THR A 50 4.22 -8.77 -5.06
N PHE A 51 3.74 -10.00 -5.12
CA PHE A 51 4.16 -11.05 -4.20
C PHE A 51 5.59 -11.54 -4.50
N GLY A 52 6.30 -12.03 -3.50
CA GLY A 52 7.63 -12.65 -3.56
C GLY A 52 7.65 -13.92 -2.71
N VAL A 53 8.83 -14.47 -2.43
CA VAL A 53 8.91 -15.67 -1.56
C VAL A 53 8.47 -15.37 -0.13
N ASP A 54 8.81 -14.19 0.40
CA ASP A 54 8.50 -13.82 1.78
C ASP A 54 6.98 -13.64 2.05
N ASP A 55 6.14 -13.47 1.04
CA ASP A 55 4.68 -13.43 1.16
C ASP A 55 3.93 -14.48 0.32
N ILE A 56 4.66 -15.49 -0.21
CA ILE A 56 4.16 -16.49 -1.16
C ILE A 56 2.96 -17.31 -0.64
N ALA A 57 2.84 -17.51 0.68
CA ALA A 57 1.71 -18.24 1.27
C ALA A 57 0.35 -17.55 1.03
N VAL A 58 0.32 -16.22 1.01
CA VAL A 58 -0.90 -15.42 0.73
C VAL A 58 -1.22 -15.40 -0.77
N ALA A 59 -0.17 -15.35 -1.60
CA ALA A 59 -0.31 -15.49 -3.04
C ALA A 59 -0.88 -16.88 -3.40
N TRP A 60 -0.30 -17.94 -2.84
CA TRP A 60 -0.70 -19.33 -3.06
C TRP A 60 -2.08 -19.69 -2.49
N ALA A 61 -2.47 -19.11 -1.35
CA ALA A 61 -3.84 -19.23 -0.84
C ALA A 61 -4.89 -18.68 -1.82
N THR A 62 -4.50 -17.73 -2.68
CA THR A 62 -5.30 -17.24 -3.80
C THR A 62 -5.14 -18.13 -5.05
N SER A 63 -3.92 -18.27 -5.59
CA SER A 63 -3.68 -18.86 -6.92
C SER A 63 -3.76 -20.39 -6.94
N GLY A 64 -3.39 -21.05 -5.85
CA GLY A 64 -3.63 -22.47 -5.59
C GLY A 64 -5.07 -22.79 -5.16
N GLY A 65 -5.95 -21.79 -5.05
CA GLY A 65 -7.39 -21.97 -4.87
C GLY A 65 -7.88 -22.29 -3.45
N PHE A 66 -7.00 -22.37 -2.45
CA PHE A 66 -7.38 -22.77 -1.08
C PHE A 66 -8.53 -21.94 -0.48
N TRP A 67 -8.53 -20.61 -0.64
CA TRP A 67 -9.64 -19.79 -0.18
C TRP A 67 -10.94 -19.99 -0.98
N LYS A 68 -10.84 -20.34 -2.26
CA LYS A 68 -11.99 -20.66 -3.13
C LYS A 68 -12.65 -21.98 -2.73
N GLU A 69 -11.88 -22.95 -2.26
CA GLU A 69 -12.40 -24.20 -1.69
C GLU A 69 -13.08 -23.99 -0.34
N GLU A 70 -12.59 -23.06 0.48
CA GLU A 70 -13.29 -22.56 1.67
C GLU A 70 -14.50 -21.65 1.32
N GLY A 71 -14.82 -21.49 0.03
CA GLY A 71 -15.99 -20.75 -0.47
C GLY A 71 -15.84 -19.23 -0.49
N LEU A 72 -14.61 -18.69 -0.48
CA LEU A 72 -14.32 -17.26 -0.55
C LEU A 72 -13.89 -16.81 -1.96
N ASP A 73 -14.24 -15.59 -2.33
CA ASP A 73 -13.81 -14.91 -3.56
C ASP A 73 -13.04 -13.64 -3.19
N ILE A 74 -11.70 -13.65 -3.36
CA ILE A 74 -10.80 -12.63 -2.80
C ILE A 74 -10.54 -11.52 -3.82
N GLU A 75 -10.97 -10.30 -3.49
CA GLU A 75 -10.71 -9.09 -4.26
C GLU A 75 -9.52 -8.32 -3.64
N TRP A 76 -8.38 -8.30 -4.34
CA TRP A 76 -7.16 -7.64 -3.86
C TRP A 76 -7.13 -6.15 -4.19
N VAL A 77 -6.94 -5.31 -3.17
CA VAL A 77 -6.84 -3.84 -3.27
C VAL A 77 -5.42 -3.38 -2.94
N PRO A 78 -4.66 -2.74 -3.86
CA PRO A 78 -3.25 -2.41 -3.63
C PRO A 78 -3.08 -1.20 -2.70
N ALA A 79 -2.59 -1.41 -1.47
CA ALA A 79 -2.44 -0.34 -0.47
C ALA A 79 -1.01 0.22 -0.36
N ARG A 80 0.03 -0.57 -0.71
CA ARG A 80 1.47 -0.20 -0.67
C ARG A 80 1.94 0.24 0.72
N GLY A 81 2.30 -0.74 1.55
CA GLY A 81 2.83 -0.59 2.91
C GLY A 81 1.80 -0.94 3.99
N GLY A 82 2.25 -1.62 5.06
CA GLY A 82 1.38 -2.09 6.14
C GLY A 82 0.60 -1.01 6.88
N VAL A 83 1.11 0.23 6.90
CA VAL A 83 0.40 1.39 7.48
C VAL A 83 -0.85 1.72 6.65
N LYS A 84 -0.76 1.70 5.32
CA LYS A 84 -1.89 1.98 4.42
C LYS A 84 -2.94 0.88 4.45
N VAL A 85 -2.51 -0.37 4.62
CA VAL A 85 -3.41 -1.52 4.89
C VAL A 85 -4.21 -1.29 6.16
N ALA A 86 -3.53 -0.98 7.27
CA ALA A 86 -4.19 -0.72 8.56
C ALA A 86 -5.16 0.48 8.50
N GLU A 87 -4.84 1.51 7.72
CA GLU A 87 -5.72 2.66 7.49
C GLU A 87 -6.98 2.29 6.67
N ALA A 88 -6.84 1.57 5.55
CA ALA A 88 -7.97 1.15 4.71
C ALA A 88 -8.94 0.21 5.45
N VAL A 89 -8.41 -0.73 6.25
CA VAL A 89 -9.21 -1.64 7.10
C VAL A 89 -9.96 -0.85 8.18
N LEU A 90 -9.31 0.11 8.84
CA LEU A 90 -9.95 0.95 9.87
C LEU A 90 -10.95 1.97 9.29
N ALA A 91 -10.81 2.34 8.00
CA ALA A 91 -11.77 3.17 7.28
C ALA A 91 -12.99 2.39 6.76
N GLY A 92 -12.93 1.05 6.70
CA GLY A 92 -13.98 0.22 6.11
C GLY A 92 -13.98 0.24 4.58
N GLU A 93 -12.86 0.58 3.94
CA GLU A 93 -12.68 0.52 2.49
C GLU A 93 -12.50 -0.93 1.99
N VAL A 94 -12.08 -1.81 2.89
CA VAL A 94 -11.83 -3.24 2.70
C VAL A 94 -12.27 -4.02 3.95
N ASP A 95 -12.60 -5.30 3.79
CA ASP A 95 -13.01 -6.19 4.90
C ASP A 95 -11.83 -6.54 5.82
N GLY A 96 -10.64 -6.65 5.22
CA GLY A 96 -9.38 -6.91 5.92
C GLY A 96 -8.17 -6.59 5.04
N GLY A 97 -6.98 -7.06 5.42
CA GLY A 97 -5.81 -6.89 4.59
C GLY A 97 -4.51 -7.53 5.11
N TYR A 98 -3.66 -7.91 4.16
CA TYR A 98 -2.29 -8.36 4.33
C TYR A 98 -1.38 -7.14 4.58
N GLY A 99 -0.79 -7.04 5.76
CA GLY A 99 0.19 -6.00 6.10
C GLY A 99 1.23 -6.47 7.12
N THR A 100 2.16 -5.57 7.47
CA THR A 100 3.12 -5.83 8.55
C THR A 100 2.43 -5.72 9.93
N TRP A 101 2.99 -6.38 10.94
CA TRP A 101 2.35 -6.48 12.26
C TRP A 101 2.54 -5.24 13.16
N LEU A 102 3.61 -4.46 12.97
CA LEU A 102 3.89 -3.28 13.80
C LEU A 102 2.74 -2.23 13.73
N PRO A 103 2.19 -1.88 12.55
CA PRO A 103 0.98 -1.05 12.45
C PRO A 103 -0.23 -1.59 13.23
N CYS A 104 -0.39 -2.92 13.33
CA CYS A 104 -1.51 -3.51 14.07
C CYS A 104 -1.38 -3.25 15.58
N VAL A 105 -0.18 -3.48 16.14
CA VAL A 105 0.11 -3.20 17.56
C VAL A 105 0.07 -1.69 17.84
N ALA A 106 0.59 -0.85 16.93
CA ALA A 106 0.53 0.61 17.05
C ALA A 106 -0.93 1.13 17.09
N ARG A 107 -1.78 0.66 16.18
CA ARG A 107 -3.20 1.03 16.13
C ARG A 107 -3.97 0.50 17.34
N HIS A 108 -3.66 -0.70 17.86
CA HIS A 108 -4.20 -1.19 19.12
C HIS A 108 -3.84 -0.26 20.29
N LEU A 109 -2.59 0.20 20.38
CA LEU A 109 -2.10 1.17 21.37
C LEU A 109 -2.63 2.62 21.17
N GLU A 110 -3.47 2.84 20.16
CA GLU A 110 -4.25 4.07 19.90
C GLU A 110 -5.77 3.86 20.10
N ASP A 111 -6.15 2.80 20.83
CA ASP A 111 -7.51 2.33 21.07
C ASP A 111 -8.31 2.03 19.77
N LYS A 112 -7.64 1.66 18.67
CA LYS A 112 -8.32 1.30 17.41
C LYS A 112 -8.70 -0.19 17.38
N PRO A 113 -9.88 -0.54 16.83
CA PRO A 113 -10.38 -1.92 16.82
C PRO A 113 -9.76 -2.77 15.70
N LEU A 114 -8.44 -2.68 15.47
CA LEU A 114 -7.73 -3.52 14.49
C LEU A 114 -7.24 -4.80 15.17
N ARG A 115 -7.44 -5.95 14.52
CA ARG A 115 -7.13 -7.29 15.06
C ARG A 115 -6.37 -8.12 14.03
N ILE A 116 -5.34 -8.85 14.48
CA ILE A 116 -4.60 -9.81 13.66
C ILE A 116 -5.36 -11.14 13.65
N LEU A 117 -5.74 -11.64 12.48
CA LEU A 117 -6.38 -12.95 12.33
C LEU A 117 -5.35 -14.08 12.44
N LEU A 118 -4.28 -13.99 11.65
CA LEU A 118 -3.17 -14.94 11.63
C LEU A 118 -1.93 -14.34 10.94
N SER A 119 -0.78 -15.01 11.11
CA SER A 119 0.44 -14.70 10.34
C SER A 119 0.69 -15.73 9.26
N MET A 120 1.26 -15.26 8.14
CA MET A 120 1.66 -16.07 6.98
C MET A 120 3.06 -16.68 7.09
N ALA A 121 3.93 -16.12 7.94
CA ALA A 121 5.31 -16.57 8.09
C ALA A 121 5.88 -16.31 9.49
N GLN A 122 6.68 -17.24 10.00
CA GLN A 122 7.40 -17.18 11.28
C GLN A 122 8.71 -16.36 11.20
N SER A 123 9.24 -16.17 9.99
CA SER A 123 10.49 -15.44 9.71
C SER A 123 10.38 -14.69 8.38
N LEU A 124 11.25 -13.69 8.19
CA LEU A 124 11.33 -12.90 6.96
C LEU A 124 12.48 -13.39 6.08
N ALA A 125 12.16 -14.01 4.95
CA ALA A 125 13.12 -14.54 3.98
C ALA A 125 13.79 -13.45 3.12
N GLN A 126 14.71 -12.70 3.73
CA GLN A 126 15.49 -11.65 3.06
C GLN A 126 16.99 -11.80 3.34
N ASN A 127 17.82 -11.53 2.33
CA ASN A 127 19.28 -11.47 2.43
C ASN A 127 19.73 -10.01 2.51
N LEU A 128 20.84 -9.73 3.19
CA LEU A 128 21.52 -8.44 3.06
C LEU A 128 22.37 -8.45 1.79
N VAL A 129 21.91 -7.77 0.75
CA VAL A 129 22.66 -7.58 -0.50
C VAL A 129 23.47 -6.29 -0.40
N ALA A 130 24.74 -6.35 -0.79
CA ALA A 130 25.66 -5.22 -0.73
C ALA A 130 26.54 -5.10 -1.98
N ARG A 131 26.98 -3.86 -2.24
CA ARG A 131 27.89 -3.52 -3.34
C ARG A 131 29.32 -3.95 -3.03
N LYS A 132 29.87 -4.85 -3.86
CA LYS A 132 31.25 -5.38 -3.76
C LYS A 132 32.31 -4.28 -3.81
N ASP A 133 32.07 -3.19 -4.54
CA ASP A 133 32.98 -2.04 -4.67
C ASP A 133 32.94 -1.08 -3.46
N LYS A 134 32.18 -1.42 -2.41
CA LYS A 134 31.95 -0.57 -1.23
C LYS A 134 32.04 -1.32 0.09
N ILE A 135 31.66 -2.60 0.12
CA ILE A 135 31.50 -3.45 1.32
C ILE A 135 31.95 -4.87 0.95
N THR A 136 32.78 -5.51 1.77
CA THR A 136 33.13 -6.95 1.64
C THR A 136 33.02 -7.73 2.94
N SER A 137 32.87 -7.03 4.06
CA SER A 137 32.64 -7.57 5.40
C SER A 137 31.53 -6.79 6.12
N ALA A 138 30.89 -7.41 7.11
CA ALA A 138 29.85 -6.78 7.91
C ALA A 138 30.33 -5.52 8.68
N GLN A 139 31.64 -5.37 8.89
CA GLN A 139 32.21 -4.20 9.59
C GLN A 139 32.42 -2.99 8.66
N ASP A 140 32.41 -3.20 7.34
CA ASP A 140 32.48 -2.12 6.34
C ASP A 140 31.16 -1.35 6.21
N LEU A 141 30.07 -1.80 6.85
CA LEU A 141 28.78 -1.08 6.87
C LEU A 141 28.89 0.33 7.47
N ARG A 142 29.97 0.64 8.22
CA ARG A 142 30.20 1.98 8.79
C ARG A 142 30.33 3.06 7.71
N GLY A 143 29.53 4.11 7.85
CA GLY A 143 29.43 5.23 6.90
C GLY A 143 28.73 4.88 5.58
N LYS A 144 28.06 3.72 5.48
CA LYS A 144 27.40 3.26 4.24
C LYS A 144 25.92 3.60 4.22
N ARG A 145 25.37 3.70 3.02
CA ARG A 145 23.95 3.96 2.76
C ARG A 145 23.17 2.66 2.69
N TRP A 146 22.17 2.51 3.54
CA TRP A 146 21.28 1.34 3.58
C TRP A 146 19.91 1.74 3.05
N ALA A 147 19.50 1.21 1.90
CA ALA A 147 18.20 1.52 1.30
C ALA A 147 17.06 0.84 2.09
N VAL A 148 16.03 1.61 2.45
CA VAL A 148 14.84 1.16 3.19
C VAL A 148 13.56 1.68 2.54
N ASP A 149 12.44 1.02 2.85
CA ASP A 149 11.11 1.39 2.32
C ASP A 149 10.62 2.71 2.92
N GLY A 150 10.77 2.85 4.24
CA GLY A 150 10.58 4.08 4.97
C GLY A 150 11.11 3.95 6.39
N ILE A 151 11.32 5.07 7.07
CA ILE A 151 11.66 5.06 8.50
C ILE A 151 10.50 4.42 9.27
N GLY A 152 10.79 3.41 10.08
CA GLY A 152 9.78 2.60 10.78
C GLY A 152 9.09 1.50 9.94
N ALA A 153 9.42 1.35 8.66
CA ALA A 153 9.01 0.18 7.88
C ALA A 153 9.80 -1.08 8.30
N LEU A 154 9.32 -2.28 7.96
CA LEU A 154 9.96 -3.54 8.38
C LEU A 154 11.42 -3.66 7.89
N SER A 155 11.72 -3.17 6.68
CA SER A 155 13.08 -3.13 6.13
C SER A 155 14.03 -2.19 6.88
N HIS A 156 13.50 -1.17 7.55
CA HIS A 156 14.24 -0.31 8.48
C HIS A 156 14.41 -1.01 9.83
N THR A 157 13.31 -1.43 10.48
CA THR A 157 13.38 -2.03 11.83
C THR A 157 14.19 -3.32 11.89
N LEU A 158 14.13 -4.18 10.87
CA LEU A 158 15.01 -5.34 10.78
C LEU A 158 16.46 -4.94 10.46
N GLY A 159 16.67 -3.90 9.65
CA GLY A 159 17.99 -3.31 9.45
C GLY A 159 18.64 -2.89 10.76
N GLN A 160 17.91 -2.15 11.62
CA GLN A 160 18.39 -1.74 12.94
C GLN A 160 18.74 -2.93 13.84
N LEU A 161 17.93 -4.01 13.81
CA LEU A 161 18.21 -5.25 14.54
C LEU A 161 19.46 -5.97 14.03
N ILE A 162 19.71 -5.97 12.72
CA ILE A 162 20.92 -6.56 12.11
C ILE A 162 22.16 -5.72 12.45
N VAL A 163 22.10 -4.40 12.30
CA VAL A 163 23.17 -3.46 12.68
C VAL A 163 23.56 -3.68 14.15
N LYS A 164 22.58 -3.72 15.06
CA LYS A 164 22.79 -4.05 16.48
C LYS A 164 23.37 -5.45 16.69
N GLY A 165 22.86 -6.46 15.97
CA GLY A 165 23.34 -7.84 16.04
C GLY A 165 24.80 -8.03 15.58
N LEU A 166 25.28 -7.15 14.69
CA LEU A 166 26.67 -7.08 14.22
C LEU A 166 27.61 -6.30 15.16
N GLY A 167 27.09 -5.76 16.27
CA GLY A 167 27.85 -4.91 17.19
C GLY A 167 28.10 -3.49 16.66
N LEU A 168 27.27 -3.02 15.72
CA LEU A 168 27.31 -1.66 15.19
C LEU A 168 26.29 -0.77 15.94
N ALA A 169 26.52 0.55 15.92
CA ALA A 169 25.55 1.53 16.37
C ALA A 169 24.54 1.87 15.25
N ASP A 170 23.33 2.32 15.60
CA ASP A 170 22.35 2.77 14.58
C ASP A 170 22.92 3.88 13.67
N GLY A 171 23.63 4.84 14.27
CA GLY A 171 24.35 5.90 13.56
C GLY A 171 25.67 5.48 12.89
N ASP A 172 26.05 4.20 12.89
CA ASP A 172 27.13 3.71 12.01
C ASP A 172 26.63 3.64 10.54
N VAL A 173 25.32 3.59 10.29
CA VAL A 173 24.74 3.52 8.93
C VAL A 173 23.89 4.75 8.59
N THR A 174 23.80 5.07 7.31
CA THR A 174 22.92 6.12 6.78
C THR A 174 21.68 5.49 6.17
N TRP A 175 20.53 5.58 6.85
CA TRP A 175 19.25 5.11 6.34
C TRP A 175 18.79 5.96 5.15
N VAL A 176 18.69 5.37 3.96
CA VAL A 176 18.20 6.03 2.74
C VAL A 176 16.80 5.53 2.43
N VAL A 177 15.81 6.43 2.48
CA VAL A 177 14.44 6.11 2.07
C VAL A 177 14.37 6.06 0.55
N SER A 178 14.16 4.87 0.00
CA SER A 178 13.98 4.62 -1.45
C SER A 178 12.58 4.11 -1.80
N GLY A 179 11.82 3.57 -0.84
CA GLY A 179 10.51 2.97 -1.10
C GLY A 179 10.56 1.45 -1.32
N PRO A 180 9.56 0.86 -2.00
CA PRO A 180 9.39 -0.60 -2.05
C PRO A 180 10.56 -1.35 -2.75
N PRO A 181 10.61 -2.70 -2.69
CA PRO A 181 11.75 -3.49 -3.17
C PRO A 181 12.33 -3.09 -4.54
N PRO A 182 11.53 -2.80 -5.60
CA PRO A 182 12.07 -2.39 -6.90
C PRO A 182 12.97 -1.14 -6.82
N GLN A 183 12.58 -0.12 -6.06
CA GLN A 183 13.34 1.12 -5.89
C GLN A 183 14.61 0.91 -5.06
N ARG A 184 14.60 -0.03 -4.10
CA ARG A 184 15.79 -0.39 -3.31
C ARG A 184 16.80 -1.18 -4.14
N ILE A 185 16.31 -1.99 -5.08
CA ILE A 185 17.12 -2.67 -6.10
C ILE A 185 17.72 -1.65 -7.07
N GLU A 186 16.92 -0.69 -7.57
CA GLU A 186 17.40 0.40 -8.42
C GLU A 186 18.50 1.22 -7.74
N ALA A 187 18.31 1.61 -6.46
CA ALA A 187 19.29 2.34 -5.68
C ALA A 187 20.61 1.57 -5.45
N LEU A 188 20.58 0.24 -5.34
CA LEU A 188 21.79 -0.59 -5.28
C LEU A 188 22.56 -0.59 -6.61
N LEU A 189 21.83 -0.67 -7.73
CA LEU A 189 22.41 -0.72 -9.07
C LEU A 189 23.00 0.64 -9.48
N SER A 190 22.24 1.73 -9.31
CA SER A 190 22.71 3.10 -9.55
C SER A 190 23.88 3.49 -8.65
N GLY A 191 23.93 2.92 -7.43
CA GLY A 191 24.88 3.31 -6.40
C GLY A 191 24.41 4.50 -5.58
N ASP A 192 23.10 4.80 -5.55
CA ASP A 192 22.48 5.71 -4.57
C ASP A 192 22.43 5.09 -3.16
N ALA A 193 22.49 3.76 -3.07
CA ALA A 193 22.70 2.99 -1.85
C ALA A 193 23.85 1.98 -1.98
N ASP A 194 24.41 1.56 -0.85
CA ASP A 194 25.53 0.61 -0.78
C ASP A 194 25.07 -0.80 -0.35
N CYS A 195 23.97 -0.90 0.41
CA CYS A 195 23.37 -2.17 0.84
C CYS A 195 21.84 -2.08 1.05
N SER A 196 21.13 -3.23 1.04
CA SER A 196 19.71 -3.33 1.40
C SER A 196 19.27 -4.77 1.68
N LEU A 197 18.11 -4.94 2.35
CA LEU A 197 17.47 -6.24 2.58
C LEU A 197 16.58 -6.63 1.39
N ILE A 198 17.00 -7.61 0.61
CA ILE A 198 16.34 -8.02 -0.64
C ILE A 198 15.77 -9.43 -0.46
N ARG A 199 14.61 -9.73 -1.08
CA ARG A 199 13.97 -11.06 -0.97
C ARG A 199 14.89 -12.18 -1.45
N VAL A 200 14.68 -13.41 -0.99
CA VAL A 200 15.58 -14.55 -1.29
C VAL A 200 15.76 -14.81 -2.79
N GLU A 201 14.67 -14.78 -3.55
CA GLU A 201 14.62 -14.93 -5.00
C GLU A 201 15.19 -13.71 -5.75
N GLU A 202 14.82 -12.50 -5.32
CA GLU A 202 15.33 -11.25 -5.88
C GLU A 202 16.85 -11.16 -5.70
N ALA A 203 17.37 -11.52 -4.52
CA ALA A 203 18.79 -11.50 -4.19
C ALA A 203 19.59 -12.57 -4.95
N VAL A 204 19.00 -13.76 -5.17
CA VAL A 204 19.62 -14.81 -6.00
C VAL A 204 19.77 -14.32 -7.44
N ALA A 205 18.68 -13.82 -8.06
CA ALA A 205 18.74 -13.28 -9.42
C ALA A 205 19.74 -12.12 -9.54
N LEU A 206 19.65 -11.10 -8.68
CA LEU A 206 20.51 -9.92 -8.76
C LEU A 206 22.00 -10.20 -8.55
N THR A 207 22.35 -11.17 -7.69
CA THR A 207 23.77 -11.51 -7.43
C THR A 207 24.35 -12.49 -8.45
N ARG A 208 23.48 -13.20 -9.20
CA ARG A 208 23.84 -13.96 -10.41
C ARG A 208 23.99 -13.05 -11.63
N ASP A 209 23.09 -12.08 -11.81
CA ASP A 209 22.98 -11.23 -13.00
C ASP A 209 23.91 -10.00 -12.95
N HIS A 210 24.29 -9.56 -11.75
CA HIS A 210 25.29 -8.50 -11.53
C HIS A 210 26.47 -8.96 -10.65
N PRO A 211 27.19 -10.05 -11.02
CA PRO A 211 28.11 -10.74 -10.12
C PRO A 211 29.37 -9.94 -9.81
N GLU A 212 29.79 -9.00 -10.67
CA GLU A 212 30.91 -8.09 -10.38
C GLU A 212 30.53 -6.95 -9.42
N LEU A 213 29.23 -6.65 -9.31
CA LEU A 213 28.70 -5.49 -8.60
C LEU A 213 28.14 -5.84 -7.22
N LEU A 214 27.38 -6.92 -7.12
CA LEU A 214 26.58 -7.27 -5.94
C LEU A 214 26.98 -8.62 -5.35
N HIS A 215 26.75 -8.78 -4.05
CA HIS A 215 26.83 -10.05 -3.34
C HIS A 215 25.84 -10.10 -2.19
N LYS A 216 25.48 -11.31 -1.75
CA LYS A 216 24.84 -11.52 -0.44
C LYS A 216 25.94 -11.39 0.62
N LEU A 217 25.91 -10.29 1.37
CA LEU A 217 26.84 -10.00 2.48
C LEU A 217 26.52 -10.83 3.71
N LEU A 218 25.23 -10.97 4.01
CA LEU A 218 24.70 -11.92 4.97
C LEU A 218 23.53 -12.67 4.31
N PRO A 219 23.59 -14.01 4.22
CA PRO A 219 22.44 -14.78 3.80
C PRO A 219 21.37 -14.83 4.90
N PHE A 220 20.14 -15.16 4.52
CA PHE A 220 18.97 -15.22 5.41
C PHE A 220 19.23 -16.04 6.70
N GLU A 221 19.81 -17.22 6.57
CA GLU A 221 20.11 -18.12 7.70
C GLU A 221 21.13 -17.53 8.72
N GLU A 222 22.02 -16.64 8.28
CA GLU A 222 22.94 -15.95 9.19
C GLU A 222 22.27 -14.75 9.87
N ILE A 223 21.38 -14.04 9.16
CA ILE A 223 20.53 -12.99 9.74
C ILE A 223 19.70 -13.54 10.91
N LEU A 224 19.15 -14.75 10.79
CA LEU A 224 18.41 -15.43 11.86
C LEU A 224 19.25 -15.71 13.12
N SER A 225 20.58 -15.75 13.02
CA SER A 225 21.48 -15.98 14.15
C SER A 225 21.82 -14.72 14.95
N ILE A 226 21.76 -13.55 14.30
CA ILE A 226 22.14 -12.24 14.89
C ILE A 226 20.94 -11.34 15.21
N ALA A 227 19.82 -11.50 14.50
CA ALA A 227 18.62 -10.68 14.65
C ALA A 227 17.42 -11.52 15.09
N PRO A 228 16.51 -10.98 15.93
CA PRO A 228 15.24 -11.63 16.24
C PRO A 228 14.40 -11.90 14.98
N THR A 229 14.13 -13.19 14.69
CA THR A 229 13.06 -13.65 13.78
C THR A 229 11.85 -12.71 13.82
N GLN A 230 11.49 -12.09 12.70
CA GLN A 230 10.30 -11.25 12.55
C GLN A 230 9.25 -11.98 11.71
N PRO A 231 7.96 -12.03 12.11
CA PRO A 231 6.92 -12.48 11.21
C PRO A 231 6.75 -11.42 10.12
N HIS A 232 6.85 -11.80 8.84
CA HIS A 232 6.83 -10.83 7.73
C HIS A 232 5.53 -10.02 7.73
N GLY A 233 4.41 -10.75 7.69
CA GLY A 233 3.09 -10.17 7.55
C GLY A 233 2.00 -10.98 8.23
N VAL A 234 0.84 -10.34 8.30
CA VAL A 234 -0.38 -10.81 8.94
C VAL A 234 -1.59 -10.42 8.11
N ILE A 235 -2.63 -11.25 8.16
CA ILE A 235 -3.97 -10.79 7.77
C ILE A 235 -4.58 -10.09 8.97
N SER A 236 -5.06 -8.88 8.78
CA SER A 236 -5.74 -8.05 9.77
C SER A 236 -7.17 -7.75 9.34
N ALA A 237 -8.07 -7.57 10.31
CA ALA A 237 -9.46 -7.17 10.11
C ALA A 237 -9.91 -6.26 11.27
N THR A 238 -11.06 -5.59 11.13
CA THR A 238 -11.64 -4.89 12.28
C THR A 238 -12.27 -5.89 13.25
N LYS A 239 -12.27 -5.59 14.55
CA LYS A 239 -12.98 -6.38 15.57
C LYS A 239 -14.47 -6.53 15.24
N ASP A 240 -15.08 -5.48 14.69
CA ASP A 240 -16.48 -5.48 14.24
C ASP A 240 -16.72 -6.48 13.09
N PHE A 241 -15.76 -6.62 12.16
CA PHE A 241 -15.79 -7.67 11.13
C PHE A 241 -15.63 -9.08 11.75
N VAL A 242 -14.69 -9.27 12.68
CA VAL A 242 -14.47 -10.56 13.37
C VAL A 242 -15.74 -11.02 14.11
N GLU A 243 -16.40 -10.11 14.84
CA GLU A 243 -17.62 -10.41 15.59
C GLU A 243 -18.84 -10.68 14.68
N LYS A 244 -18.87 -10.14 13.45
CA LYS A 244 -19.99 -10.30 12.50
C LYS A 244 -19.79 -11.41 11.46
N GLN A 245 -18.54 -11.75 11.13
CA GLN A 245 -18.19 -12.69 10.07
C GLN A 245 -17.22 -13.80 10.56
N PRO A 246 -17.47 -14.46 11.71
CA PRO A 246 -16.53 -15.42 12.30
C PRO A 246 -16.22 -16.61 11.38
N GLU A 247 -17.20 -17.08 10.60
CA GLU A 247 -17.00 -18.15 9.60
C GLU A 247 -16.09 -17.71 8.45
N VAL A 248 -16.15 -16.44 8.01
CA VAL A 248 -15.25 -15.89 6.99
C VAL A 248 -13.83 -15.77 7.57
N CYS A 249 -13.69 -15.35 8.83
CA CYS A 249 -12.39 -15.35 9.51
C CYS A 249 -11.82 -16.77 9.66
N ALA A 250 -12.66 -17.77 10.00
CA ALA A 250 -12.24 -19.17 10.09
C ALA A 250 -11.83 -19.74 8.71
N ALA A 251 -12.59 -19.45 7.66
CA ALA A 251 -12.27 -19.80 6.27
C ALA A 251 -10.97 -19.15 5.78
N LEU A 252 -10.75 -17.86 6.09
CA LEU A 252 -9.49 -17.16 5.80
C LEU A 252 -8.31 -17.83 6.51
N CYS A 253 -8.47 -18.19 7.78
CA CYS A 253 -7.46 -18.91 8.55
C CYS A 253 -7.17 -20.30 7.96
N ARG A 254 -8.20 -21.12 7.72
CA ARG A 254 -8.02 -22.48 7.19
C ARG A 254 -7.37 -22.48 5.81
N GLY A 255 -7.83 -21.65 4.87
CA GLY A 255 -7.27 -21.58 3.52
C GLY A 255 -5.78 -21.21 3.51
N LEU A 256 -5.37 -20.20 4.29
CA LEU A 256 -3.97 -19.79 4.38
C LEU A 256 -3.10 -20.78 5.17
N ILE A 257 -3.64 -21.44 6.20
CA ILE A 257 -2.94 -22.55 6.87
C ILE A 257 -2.72 -23.70 5.87
N ARG A 258 -3.74 -24.13 5.14
CA ARG A 258 -3.63 -25.19 4.12
C ARG A 258 -2.59 -24.83 3.04
N ALA A 259 -2.59 -23.59 2.55
CA ALA A 259 -1.57 -23.11 1.61
C ALA A 259 -0.16 -23.15 2.22
N SER A 260 0.03 -22.69 3.46
CA SER A 260 1.33 -22.75 4.14
C SER A 260 1.80 -24.17 4.44
N ARG A 261 0.88 -25.15 4.61
CA ARG A 261 1.22 -26.57 4.77
C ARG A 261 1.63 -27.20 3.44
N SER A 262 0.88 -26.95 2.37
CA SER A 262 1.21 -27.32 0.98
C SER A 262 2.63 -26.89 0.61
N LEU A 263 2.97 -25.61 0.82
CA LEU A 263 4.30 -25.06 0.54
C LEU A 263 5.43 -25.64 1.40
N HIS A 264 5.15 -26.08 2.63
CA HIS A 264 6.12 -26.72 3.52
C HIS A 264 6.35 -28.20 3.18
N ASP A 265 5.28 -28.92 2.84
CA ASP A 265 5.31 -30.38 2.63
C ASP A 265 5.65 -30.77 1.19
N SER A 266 5.39 -29.92 0.19
CA SER A 266 5.60 -30.17 -1.24
C SER A 266 6.52 -29.14 -1.89
N LEU A 267 7.65 -29.60 -2.41
CA LEU A 267 8.56 -28.80 -3.24
C LEU A 267 7.92 -28.41 -4.58
N ASP A 268 7.08 -29.27 -5.16
CA ASP A 268 6.46 -29.02 -6.46
C ASP A 268 5.36 -27.95 -6.34
N ASP A 269 4.60 -27.94 -5.24
CA ASP A 269 3.65 -26.86 -4.90
C ASP A 269 4.40 -25.53 -4.70
N PHE A 270 5.55 -25.54 -4.02
CA PHE A 270 6.38 -24.35 -3.82
C PHE A 270 6.95 -23.82 -5.14
N LYS A 271 7.44 -24.72 -6.01
CA LYS A 271 7.89 -24.36 -7.36
C LYS A 271 6.76 -23.74 -8.18
N GLU A 272 5.58 -24.35 -8.17
CA GLU A 272 4.42 -23.84 -8.92
C GLU A 272 3.94 -22.48 -8.37
N ALA A 273 3.93 -22.31 -7.04
CA ALA A 273 3.58 -21.04 -6.41
C ALA A 273 4.55 -19.92 -6.82
N VAL A 274 5.86 -20.16 -6.76
CA VAL A 274 6.89 -19.22 -7.23
C VAL A 274 6.76 -18.99 -8.74
N ARG A 275 6.57 -20.03 -9.55
CA ARG A 275 6.40 -19.92 -11.01
C ARG A 275 5.25 -18.98 -11.35
N GLN A 276 4.06 -19.19 -10.78
CA GLN A 276 2.88 -18.36 -11.03
C GLN A 276 3.02 -16.92 -10.52
N ASN A 277 3.53 -16.71 -9.30
CA ASN A 277 3.43 -15.44 -8.59
C ASN A 277 4.70 -14.57 -8.65
N VAL A 278 5.83 -15.13 -9.09
CA VAL A 278 7.15 -14.48 -9.12
C VAL A 278 7.78 -14.53 -10.52
N THR A 279 7.84 -15.70 -11.14
CA THR A 279 8.60 -15.92 -12.39
C THR A 279 7.79 -15.57 -13.65
N GLU A 280 6.52 -15.97 -13.70
CA GLU A 280 5.61 -15.75 -14.83
C GLU A 280 4.53 -14.69 -14.55
N ARG A 281 4.67 -13.92 -13.46
CA ARG A 281 3.68 -12.91 -13.08
C ARG A 281 3.45 -11.89 -14.21
N PRO A 282 2.20 -11.47 -14.47
CA PRO A 282 1.92 -10.50 -15.53
C PRO A 282 2.68 -9.18 -15.35
N PRO A 283 3.15 -8.52 -16.43
CA PRO A 283 3.85 -7.23 -16.33
C PRO A 283 3.03 -6.10 -15.69
N SER A 284 1.69 -6.22 -15.66
CA SER A 284 0.78 -5.31 -14.94
C SER A 284 0.81 -5.48 -13.42
N VAL A 285 1.29 -6.63 -12.93
CA VAL A 285 1.49 -6.94 -11.51
C VAL A 285 2.89 -6.48 -11.06
N GLY A 286 3.91 -6.73 -11.89
CA GLY A 286 5.26 -6.20 -11.76
C GLY A 286 6.29 -7.01 -12.56
N SER A 287 7.52 -6.53 -12.67
CA SER A 287 8.60 -7.21 -13.41
C SER A 287 8.81 -8.64 -12.88
N PRO A 288 8.93 -9.67 -13.74
CA PRO A 288 9.21 -11.04 -13.30
C PRO A 288 10.62 -11.15 -12.70
N VAL A 289 10.80 -12.07 -11.74
CA VAL A 289 12.12 -12.42 -11.20
C VAL A 289 12.50 -13.81 -11.71
N LEU A 290 13.54 -13.89 -12.54
CA LEU A 290 13.93 -15.12 -13.19
C LEU A 290 14.82 -15.96 -12.27
N VAL A 291 14.22 -16.99 -11.67
CA VAL A 291 14.90 -18.05 -10.89
C VAL A 291 14.57 -19.42 -11.47
N SER A 292 15.58 -20.29 -11.50
CA SER A 292 15.50 -21.67 -11.99
C SER A 292 15.01 -22.64 -10.91
N ASP A 293 14.51 -23.80 -11.32
CA ASP A 293 14.11 -24.91 -10.43
C ASP A 293 15.11 -25.23 -9.32
N GLN A 294 16.42 -25.17 -9.61
CA GLN A 294 17.48 -25.47 -8.66
C GLN A 294 17.69 -24.33 -7.65
N GLU A 295 17.55 -23.07 -8.08
CA GLU A 295 17.57 -21.90 -7.20
C GLU A 295 16.33 -21.89 -6.29
N VAL A 296 15.15 -22.21 -6.83
CA VAL A 296 13.89 -22.32 -6.08
C VAL A 296 13.92 -23.47 -5.08
N GLU A 297 14.48 -24.63 -5.44
CA GLU A 297 14.69 -25.74 -4.50
C GLU A 297 15.68 -25.37 -3.38
N ALA A 298 16.75 -24.65 -3.67
CA ALA A 298 17.69 -24.17 -2.65
C ALA A 298 17.00 -23.22 -1.65
N ILE A 299 16.17 -22.30 -2.15
CA ILE A 299 15.35 -21.40 -1.32
C ILE A 299 14.35 -22.19 -0.46
N TRP A 300 13.62 -23.14 -1.05
CA TRP A 300 12.67 -23.99 -0.31
C TRP A 300 13.35 -24.73 0.84
N ARG A 301 14.54 -25.30 0.59
CA ARG A 301 15.33 -26.00 1.62
C ARG A 301 15.76 -25.06 2.76
N GLN A 302 16.14 -23.81 2.46
CA GLN A 302 16.44 -22.80 3.48
C GLN A 302 15.19 -22.44 4.31
N GLU A 303 14.05 -22.20 3.66
CA GLU A 303 12.78 -21.81 4.31
C GLU A 303 12.21 -22.91 5.22
N VAL A 304 12.24 -24.16 4.73
CA VAL A 304 11.85 -25.34 5.50
C VAL A 304 12.78 -25.52 6.70
N ALA A 305 14.10 -25.41 6.53
CA ALA A 305 15.08 -25.58 7.60
C ALA A 305 15.05 -24.46 8.66
N ALA A 306 14.74 -23.23 8.25
CA ALA A 306 14.50 -22.08 9.12
C ALA A 306 13.18 -22.20 9.90
N GLY A 307 12.21 -22.97 9.38
CA GLY A 307 10.86 -23.08 9.93
C GLY A 307 9.99 -21.86 9.61
N SER A 308 10.23 -21.18 8.49
CA SER A 308 9.53 -19.93 8.11
C SER A 308 8.03 -20.11 7.87
N PHE A 309 7.59 -21.27 7.42
CA PHE A 309 6.18 -21.52 7.08
C PHE A 309 5.27 -21.48 8.32
N ALA A 310 4.20 -20.69 8.27
CA ALA A 310 3.19 -20.62 9.33
C ALA A 310 2.19 -21.80 9.27
N VAL A 311 2.70 -23.05 9.31
CA VAL A 311 1.93 -24.30 9.19
C VAL A 311 0.81 -24.49 10.24
N ASN A 312 0.80 -23.68 11.30
CA ASN A 312 -0.27 -23.60 12.31
C ASN A 312 -0.72 -22.12 12.55
N GLY A 313 -0.72 -21.28 11.51
CA GLY A 313 -1.23 -19.89 11.53
C GLY A 313 -0.36 -18.85 12.27
N GLY A 314 0.80 -19.25 12.80
CA GLY A 314 1.85 -18.33 13.30
C GLY A 314 1.53 -17.58 14.60
N LEU A 315 0.36 -17.76 15.21
CA LEU A 315 -0.04 -17.05 16.45
C LEU A 315 0.32 -17.83 17.73
N SER A 316 1.61 -18.05 17.99
CA SER A 316 2.06 -18.66 19.26
C SER A 316 2.51 -17.61 20.28
N GLU A 317 2.02 -17.71 21.53
CA GLU A 317 2.34 -16.79 22.64
C GLU A 317 3.84 -16.50 22.78
N LYS A 318 4.65 -17.57 22.81
CA LYS A 318 6.10 -17.50 22.98
C LYS A 318 6.79 -16.75 21.84
N HIS A 319 6.25 -16.81 20.62
CA HIS A 319 6.74 -16.03 19.50
C HIS A 319 6.35 -14.56 19.67
N TRP A 320 5.07 -14.27 19.89
CA TRP A 320 4.56 -12.89 19.92
C TRP A 320 5.02 -12.07 21.13
N ALA A 321 5.19 -12.69 22.30
CA ALA A 321 5.82 -12.05 23.46
C ALA A 321 7.28 -11.60 23.17
N LYS A 322 8.02 -12.35 22.33
CA LYS A 322 9.35 -11.93 21.84
C LYS A 322 9.24 -10.70 20.94
N GLN A 323 8.21 -10.65 20.06
CA GLN A 323 8.00 -9.52 19.16
C GLN A 323 7.58 -8.25 19.91
N LEU A 324 6.69 -8.35 20.90
CA LEU A 324 6.31 -7.22 21.75
C LEU A 324 7.51 -6.63 22.52
N GLY A 325 8.44 -7.48 22.97
CA GLY A 325 9.72 -7.03 23.54
C GLY A 325 10.58 -6.27 22.53
N VAL A 326 10.67 -6.76 21.29
CA VAL A 326 11.38 -6.09 20.18
C VAL A 326 10.73 -4.74 19.81
N TYR A 327 9.40 -4.67 19.73
CA TYR A 327 8.65 -3.42 19.52
C TYR A 327 8.95 -2.40 20.63
N SER A 328 8.85 -2.84 21.89
CA SER A 328 9.06 -1.99 23.07
C SER A 328 10.48 -1.44 23.15
N GLU A 329 11.48 -2.17 22.65
CA GLU A 329 12.87 -1.70 22.61
C GLU A 329 13.09 -0.74 21.43
N LEU A 330 12.72 -1.13 20.20
CA LEU A 330 12.97 -0.34 18.99
C LEU A 330 12.21 0.99 18.96
N LEU A 331 10.97 1.00 19.45
CA LEU A 331 10.10 2.19 19.44
C LEU A 331 10.02 2.90 20.80
N SER A 332 10.78 2.42 21.80
CA SER A 332 10.78 2.93 23.18
C SER A 332 9.40 2.98 23.87
N ASP A 333 8.41 2.24 23.35
CA ASP A 333 7.04 2.21 23.87
C ASP A 333 6.82 1.03 24.82
N ALA A 334 7.10 1.27 26.10
CA ALA A 334 6.96 0.29 27.18
C ALA A 334 5.54 -0.30 27.33
N ARG A 335 4.51 0.31 26.73
CA ARG A 335 3.13 -0.22 26.76
C ARG A 335 3.04 -1.56 26.02
N ALA A 336 3.74 -1.70 24.90
CA ALA A 336 3.73 -2.92 24.09
C ALA A 336 4.21 -4.16 24.87
N ALA A 337 5.21 -3.99 25.74
CA ALA A 337 5.74 -5.07 26.59
C ALA A 337 4.75 -5.58 27.67
N SER A 338 3.60 -4.91 27.84
CA SER A 338 2.53 -5.33 28.76
C SER A 338 1.34 -6.03 28.09
N LEU A 339 1.32 -6.10 26.75
CA LEU A 339 0.24 -6.74 25.99
C LEU A 339 0.37 -8.27 26.01
N SER A 340 -0.78 -8.95 25.98
CA SER A 340 -0.93 -10.36 25.64
C SER A 340 -1.28 -10.50 24.15
N LEU A 341 -1.14 -11.72 23.59
CA LEU A 341 -1.53 -11.98 22.21
C LEU A 341 -3.04 -11.77 21.96
N GLN A 342 -3.88 -12.02 22.98
CA GLN A 342 -5.33 -11.86 22.92
C GLN A 342 -5.78 -10.39 22.82
N ASP A 343 -4.92 -9.42 23.16
CA ASP A 343 -5.28 -7.99 23.15
C ASP A 343 -5.34 -7.42 21.72
N PHE A 344 -4.51 -7.93 20.81
CA PHE A 344 -4.41 -7.43 19.43
C PHE A 344 -4.57 -8.50 18.34
N ALA A 345 -4.73 -9.79 18.69
CA ALA A 345 -4.91 -10.89 17.74
C ALA A 345 -6.00 -11.89 18.16
N GLU A 346 -6.35 -12.79 17.24
CA GLU A 346 -7.41 -13.81 17.39
C GLU A 346 -6.87 -15.27 17.45
N PRO A 347 -5.97 -15.61 18.42
CA PRO A 347 -5.36 -16.95 18.47
C PRO A 347 -6.39 -18.09 18.66
N ALA A 348 -7.59 -17.80 19.17
CA ALA A 348 -8.68 -18.77 19.29
C ALA A 348 -9.24 -19.21 17.92
N ILE A 349 -9.34 -18.30 16.95
CA ILE A 349 -9.79 -18.63 15.59
C ILE A 349 -8.74 -19.48 14.89
N VAL A 350 -7.45 -19.17 15.08
CA VAL A 350 -6.35 -20.00 14.57
C VAL A 350 -6.34 -21.38 15.21
N ALA A 351 -6.53 -21.48 16.53
CA ALA A 351 -6.58 -22.77 17.23
C ALA A 351 -7.73 -23.66 16.72
N GLN A 352 -8.92 -23.09 16.49
CA GLN A 352 -10.03 -23.83 15.90
C GLN A 352 -9.74 -24.23 14.44
N ALA A 353 -9.22 -23.32 13.62
CA ALA A 353 -8.84 -23.62 12.23
C ALA A 353 -7.77 -24.73 12.15
N VAL A 354 -6.81 -24.77 13.09
CA VAL A 354 -5.82 -25.85 13.19
C VAL A 354 -6.49 -27.18 13.61
N ALA A 355 -7.46 -27.15 14.52
CA ALA A 355 -8.21 -28.34 14.93
C ALA A 355 -9.10 -28.90 13.80
N ASP A 356 -9.80 -28.03 13.06
CA ASP A 356 -10.57 -28.38 11.85
C ASP A 356 -9.69 -29.08 10.81
N LEU A 357 -8.43 -28.65 10.69
CA LEU A 357 -7.41 -29.19 9.79
C LEU A 357 -6.59 -30.36 10.39
N GLY A 358 -7.16 -31.09 11.35
CA GLY A 358 -6.59 -32.32 11.90
C GLY A 358 -5.54 -32.14 13.01
N GLY A 359 -5.39 -30.93 13.55
CA GLY A 359 -4.46 -30.61 14.64
C GLY A 359 -3.15 -29.98 14.18
N GLU A 360 -2.22 -29.77 15.12
CA GLU A 360 -0.92 -29.14 14.85
C GLU A 360 -0.03 -30.03 13.98
N GLN A 361 0.59 -29.44 12.96
CA GLN A 361 1.75 -30.04 12.28
C GLN A 361 3.06 -29.58 12.92
N VAL A 362 4.07 -30.44 12.88
CA VAL A 362 5.46 -30.08 13.25
C VAL A 362 6.21 -29.60 12.01
N SER A 363 6.80 -28.41 12.07
CA SER A 363 7.71 -27.89 11.05
C SER A 363 9.05 -28.66 11.05
N ASN A 364 9.05 -29.86 10.47
CA ASN A 364 10.09 -30.88 10.59
C ASN A 364 11.43 -30.57 9.87
N GLY A 365 11.55 -29.38 9.27
CA GLY A 365 12.64 -29.07 8.33
C GLY A 365 14.05 -29.22 8.88
N ALA A 366 14.34 -28.68 10.06
CA ALA A 366 15.68 -28.68 10.66
C ALA A 366 16.29 -30.09 10.87
N SER A 367 15.48 -31.15 10.90
CA SER A 367 15.96 -32.54 11.00
C SER A 367 15.99 -33.27 9.65
N LYS A 368 15.15 -32.89 8.68
CA LYS A 368 14.99 -33.58 7.39
C LYS A 368 15.87 -32.97 6.29
N TYR A 369 16.13 -31.67 6.37
CA TYR A 369 16.92 -30.90 5.42
C TYR A 369 17.84 -29.93 6.20
N PRO A 370 18.96 -30.42 6.78
CA PRO A 370 19.88 -29.57 7.53
C PRO A 370 20.52 -28.48 6.64
N LEU A 371 20.68 -27.27 7.18
CA LEU A 371 21.40 -26.18 6.52
C LEU A 371 22.86 -26.57 6.30
N ALA A 372 23.33 -26.47 5.06
CA ALA A 372 24.69 -26.88 4.67
C ALA A 372 25.79 -25.86 5.04
N SER A 373 25.59 -25.01 6.06
CA SER A 373 26.56 -23.99 6.47
C SER A 373 27.33 -24.42 7.75
N PRO A 374 28.68 -24.51 7.70
CA PRO A 374 29.49 -24.80 8.89
C PRO A 374 29.42 -23.73 10.00
N SER A 375 28.81 -22.58 9.73
CA SER A 375 28.52 -21.53 10.71
C SER A 375 27.35 -21.92 11.62
N TYR A 376 26.25 -22.47 11.07
CA TYR A 376 25.00 -22.67 11.82
C TYR A 376 25.12 -23.72 12.94
N GLU A 377 25.70 -24.89 12.67
CA GLU A 377 25.93 -25.93 13.71
C GLU A 377 26.83 -25.43 14.84
N LYS A 378 27.85 -24.63 14.49
CA LYS A 378 28.83 -24.08 15.42
C LYS A 378 28.20 -23.08 16.39
N PHE A 379 27.27 -22.26 15.90
CA PHE A 379 26.51 -21.32 16.73
C PHE A 379 25.43 -22.00 17.58
N GLN A 380 24.76 -23.06 17.10
CA GLN A 380 23.84 -23.86 17.92
C GLN A 380 24.54 -24.42 19.17
N LEU A 381 25.78 -24.89 19.04
CA LEU A 381 26.59 -25.36 20.18
C LEU A 381 26.97 -24.24 21.17
N GLN A 382 27.21 -23.02 20.69
CA GLN A 382 27.49 -21.85 21.56
C GLN A 382 26.22 -21.29 22.25
N ALA A 383 25.06 -21.38 21.61
CA ALA A 383 23.77 -21.04 22.21
C ALA A 383 23.39 -22.02 23.35
N GLN A 384 23.83 -23.27 23.27
CA GLN A 384 23.64 -24.24 24.35
C GLN A 384 24.61 -24.03 25.52
N SER A 385 25.88 -23.71 25.27
CA SER A 385 26.88 -23.52 26.35
C SER A 385 26.64 -22.27 27.18
N THR A 386 26.19 -21.17 26.56
CA THR A 386 25.83 -19.91 27.26
C THR A 386 24.65 -20.07 28.24
N LYS A 387 23.83 -21.12 28.10
CA LYS A 387 22.72 -21.43 29.01
C LYS A 387 23.15 -21.80 30.44
N TYR A 388 24.42 -22.16 30.65
CA TYR A 388 24.96 -22.55 31.97
C TYR A 388 25.44 -21.38 32.85
N LEU A 389 25.59 -20.15 32.32
CA LEU A 389 26.10 -19.01 33.11
C LEU A 389 25.02 -18.27 33.92
N LYS A 390 23.72 -18.43 33.61
CA LYS A 390 22.62 -17.74 34.31
C LYS A 390 22.20 -18.41 35.63
N LYS A 391 23.18 -18.67 36.51
CA LYS A 391 22.95 -19.14 37.89
C LYS A 391 23.77 -18.39 38.96
N GLY A 392 24.48 -17.32 38.57
CA GLY A 392 25.44 -16.61 39.44
C GLY A 392 25.07 -15.19 39.89
N ILE A 393 23.90 -14.65 39.53
CA ILE A 393 23.49 -13.28 39.90
C ILE A 393 22.09 -13.31 40.53
N ALA A 394 22.06 -13.38 41.86
CA ALA A 394 20.83 -13.33 42.68
C ALA A 394 21.09 -12.68 44.05
N THR A 395 21.95 -11.65 44.11
CA THR A 395 22.38 -11.01 45.36
C THR A 395 22.54 -9.49 45.22
N MET A 396 22.09 -8.77 46.25
CA MET A 396 22.27 -7.32 46.55
C MET A 396 21.25 -6.31 45.97
N HIS A 397 20.87 -5.35 46.83
CA HIS A 397 20.10 -4.09 46.64
C HIS A 397 18.73 -4.19 45.91
N ARG A 398 17.54 -4.20 46.54
CA ARG A 398 17.03 -3.85 47.91
C ARG A 398 16.71 -2.35 48.16
N PHE A 399 15.46 -2.07 48.53
CA PHE A 399 14.83 -0.77 48.92
C PHE A 399 14.64 0.28 47.77
N SER A 400 13.65 1.18 47.77
CA SER A 400 12.40 1.30 48.59
C SER A 400 11.33 2.20 47.96
N SER A 401 10.07 1.79 48.14
CA SER A 401 8.78 2.51 48.03
C SER A 401 8.70 4.03 48.32
N LEU A 402 7.80 4.74 47.62
CA LEU A 402 6.62 5.46 48.18
C LEU A 402 5.71 6.10 47.09
N SER A 403 4.48 6.50 47.46
CA SER A 403 3.41 7.02 46.58
C SER A 403 2.64 8.18 47.26
N PHE A 404 1.93 9.06 46.52
CA PHE A 404 0.65 9.73 46.88
C PHE A 404 0.17 10.78 45.81
N PRO A 405 -1.10 11.31 45.83
CA PRO A 405 -1.81 11.70 44.59
C PRO A 405 -2.69 12.99 44.57
N VAL A 406 -3.14 13.37 43.36
CA VAL A 406 -4.46 13.97 42.94
C VAL A 406 -5.13 15.14 43.70
N GLN A 407 -5.35 16.26 42.99
CA GLN A 407 -6.64 17.00 42.74
C GLN A 407 -6.39 18.13 41.67
N ARG A 408 -7.28 18.67 40.81
CA ARG A 408 -8.76 18.69 40.52
C ARG A 408 -9.49 19.99 40.98
N ILE A 409 -10.67 20.30 40.38
CA ILE A 409 -11.52 21.54 40.48
C ILE A 409 -11.06 22.65 39.47
N PHE A 410 -11.86 23.45 38.72
CA PHE A 410 -13.32 23.69 38.51
C PHE A 410 -13.65 24.00 36.99
N GLY A 411 -14.78 24.54 36.47
CA GLY A 411 -16.03 25.02 37.09
C GLY A 411 -17.23 25.59 36.25
N LYS A 412 -17.32 25.45 34.91
CA LYS A 412 -18.50 25.74 34.01
C LYS A 412 -18.90 27.20 33.56
N LYS A 413 -19.21 27.31 32.25
CA LYS A 413 -20.39 27.94 31.56
C LYS A 413 -20.68 29.48 31.44
N GLN A 414 -20.81 29.90 30.17
CA GLN A 414 -21.93 30.58 29.47
C GLN A 414 -22.46 32.01 29.85
N CYS A 415 -22.11 32.98 28.98
CA CYS A 415 -22.99 33.68 28.00
C CYS A 415 -24.26 34.48 28.42
N ARG A 416 -24.27 35.81 28.12
CA ARG A 416 -25.37 36.71 27.64
C ARG A 416 -24.85 38.19 27.67
N THR A 417 -25.40 39.24 27.02
CA THR A 417 -26.69 39.47 26.30
C THR A 417 -26.62 40.67 25.30
N ALA A 418 -27.25 40.54 24.12
CA ALA A 418 -28.11 41.54 23.41
C ALA A 418 -27.55 42.96 23.01
N LEU A 419 -28.25 43.87 22.29
CA LEU A 419 -29.66 43.96 21.81
C LEU A 419 -29.85 44.97 20.61
N GLY A 420 -30.75 44.69 19.66
CA GLY A 420 -31.32 45.67 18.67
C GLY A 420 -31.93 44.94 17.44
N ARG A 421 -33.25 44.91 17.16
CA ARG A 421 -34.25 45.94 16.75
C ARG A 421 -33.99 46.57 15.36
N GLY A 422 -34.84 46.48 14.33
CA GLY A 422 -36.04 45.62 14.09
C GLY A 422 -37.05 46.18 13.05
N LEU A 423 -38.00 45.33 12.59
CA LEU A 423 -39.27 45.64 11.85
C LEU A 423 -39.17 46.04 10.33
N PRO A 424 -40.28 46.03 9.52
CA PRO A 424 -41.19 44.88 9.29
C PRO A 424 -41.82 44.76 7.84
N HIS A 425 -42.50 43.62 7.56
CA HIS A 425 -43.65 43.45 6.62
C HIS A 425 -43.44 43.71 5.09
N THR A 426 -44.23 43.23 4.11
CA THR A 426 -45.39 42.28 4.01
C THR A 426 -45.58 41.82 2.55
N MET A 427 -46.11 40.60 2.29
CA MET A 427 -47.22 40.38 1.34
C MET A 427 -47.84 38.97 1.43
N ARG A 428 -48.98 38.73 0.75
CA ARG A 428 -49.84 37.54 0.87
C ARG A 428 -50.71 37.37 -0.40
N ALA A 429 -51.03 36.12 -0.78
CA ALA A 429 -52.07 35.71 -1.75
C ALA A 429 -51.86 36.10 -3.25
N THR A 430 -52.47 35.47 -4.27
CA THR A 430 -53.07 34.11 -4.44
C THR A 430 -53.32 33.82 -5.95
N TYR A 431 -52.95 32.62 -6.42
CA TYR A 431 -53.43 31.85 -7.61
C TYR A 431 -53.86 32.53 -8.93
N GLY A 432 -53.30 32.01 -10.03
CA GLY A 432 -53.90 31.95 -11.38
C GLY A 432 -53.53 30.61 -12.05
N LYS A 433 -54.39 30.04 -12.91
CA LYS A 433 -54.20 28.72 -13.57
C LYS A 433 -54.20 28.85 -15.10
N GLN A 434 -53.82 27.75 -15.77
CA GLN A 434 -53.96 27.39 -17.20
C GLN A 434 -52.72 27.65 -18.08
N LEU A 435 -52.41 26.83 -19.09
CA LEU A 435 -52.69 25.38 -19.32
C LEU A 435 -51.74 24.86 -20.41
N ALA A 436 -51.38 23.57 -20.37
CA ALA A 436 -50.81 22.74 -21.45
C ALA A 436 -49.59 23.26 -22.25
N PHE A 437 -48.49 22.49 -22.20
CA PHE A 437 -48.13 21.65 -23.36
C PHE A 437 -47.27 20.46 -22.91
N LEU A 438 -47.74 19.24 -23.17
CA LEU A 438 -47.00 18.00 -22.98
C LEU A 438 -46.99 17.30 -24.35
N LEU A 439 -45.97 17.57 -25.18
CA LEU A 439 -45.58 16.79 -26.38
C LEU A 439 -44.40 17.45 -27.13
N SER A 440 -43.20 17.37 -26.56
CA SER A 440 -41.95 17.10 -27.32
C SER A 440 -40.80 16.88 -26.34
N ALA A 441 -40.42 15.62 -26.15
CA ALA A 441 -39.21 15.22 -25.43
C ALA A 441 -38.48 14.13 -26.23
N CYS A 442 -38.43 14.32 -27.56
CA CYS A 442 -37.72 13.46 -28.49
C CYS A 442 -36.56 14.24 -29.11
N CYS A 443 -35.35 13.71 -28.99
CA CYS A 443 -34.16 14.09 -29.76
C CYS A 443 -33.78 15.59 -29.76
N SER A 444 -33.47 16.12 -28.57
CA SER A 444 -32.36 17.08 -28.43
C SER A 444 -31.27 16.43 -27.56
N TRP A 445 -30.47 15.55 -28.16
CA TRP A 445 -29.09 15.41 -27.70
C TRP A 445 -28.37 16.65 -28.23
N ASP A 446 -28.14 17.63 -27.36
CA ASP A 446 -27.31 18.77 -27.74
C ASP A 446 -25.91 18.24 -28.09
N LEU A 447 -25.53 18.43 -29.35
CA LEU A 447 -24.17 18.21 -29.82
C LEU A 447 -23.27 19.21 -29.11
N VAL A 448 -22.71 18.79 -27.97
CA VAL A 448 -21.56 19.43 -27.36
C VAL A 448 -20.41 19.28 -28.36
N GLY A 449 -20.28 20.27 -29.26
CA GLY A 449 -19.15 20.35 -30.17
C GLY A 449 -17.87 20.35 -29.35
N ALA A 450 -16.96 19.43 -29.67
CA ALA A 450 -15.67 19.33 -28.97
C ALA A 450 -15.00 20.72 -28.96
N ALA A 451 -14.59 21.16 -27.78
CA ALA A 451 -13.98 22.48 -27.64
C ALA A 451 -12.72 22.56 -28.51
N ALA A 452 -12.52 23.71 -29.16
CA ALA A 452 -11.40 23.87 -30.08
C ALA A 452 -10.06 23.71 -29.33
N PRO A 453 -9.06 23.03 -29.93
CA PRO A 453 -7.71 22.96 -29.39
C PRO A 453 -7.14 24.36 -29.10
N PHE A 454 -6.58 24.52 -27.90
CA PHE A 454 -5.99 25.78 -27.44
C PHE A 454 -4.55 25.57 -26.99
N ARG A 455 -3.80 26.67 -26.83
CA ARG A 455 -2.37 26.62 -26.52
C ARG A 455 -2.06 27.30 -25.21
N VAL A 456 -1.09 26.76 -24.48
CA VAL A 456 -0.72 27.18 -23.13
C VAL A 456 0.80 27.37 -23.09
N LYS A 457 1.25 28.60 -22.83
CA LYS A 457 2.67 28.94 -22.72
C LYS A 457 3.07 28.85 -21.25
N PHE A 458 4.06 28.01 -20.97
CA PHE A 458 4.73 27.91 -19.68
C PHE A 458 6.03 28.69 -19.74
N GLU A 459 6.21 29.65 -18.83
CA GLU A 459 7.47 30.35 -18.61
C GLU A 459 8.18 29.75 -17.40
N VAL A 460 9.43 29.33 -17.55
CA VAL A 460 10.12 28.46 -16.58
C VAL A 460 11.57 28.89 -16.32
N THR A 461 12.03 28.70 -15.08
CA THR A 461 13.46 28.69 -14.74
C THR A 461 13.95 27.24 -14.72
N THR A 462 15.00 26.92 -15.48
CA THR A 462 15.57 25.57 -15.65
C THR A 462 17.08 25.56 -15.35
N THR A 463 17.75 24.40 -15.45
CA THR A 463 19.22 24.33 -15.31
C THR A 463 19.98 25.07 -16.41
N ALA A 464 19.34 25.32 -17.56
CA ALA A 464 19.88 26.14 -18.65
C ALA A 464 19.57 27.65 -18.48
N GLY A 465 18.94 28.04 -17.37
CA GLY A 465 18.40 29.38 -17.14
C GLY A 465 16.93 29.50 -17.52
N GLU A 466 16.51 30.71 -17.85
CA GLU A 466 15.14 31.06 -18.24
C GLU A 466 14.76 30.47 -19.61
N GLY A 467 13.53 29.97 -19.74
CA GLY A 467 13.01 29.43 -20.99
C GLY A 467 11.49 29.36 -21.02
N SER A 468 10.92 28.89 -22.13
CA SER A 468 9.48 28.66 -22.25
C SER A 468 9.17 27.48 -23.17
N PHE A 469 8.05 26.82 -22.93
CA PHE A 469 7.51 25.79 -23.83
C PHE A 469 5.99 25.98 -23.99
N VAL A 470 5.44 25.47 -25.10
CA VAL A 470 4.01 25.52 -25.40
C VAL A 470 3.42 24.12 -25.32
N VAL A 471 2.33 23.98 -24.55
CA VAL A 471 1.44 22.81 -24.58
C VAL A 471 0.26 23.15 -25.47
N LYS A 472 0.03 22.34 -26.50
CA LYS A 472 -1.21 22.31 -27.26
C LYS A 472 -2.17 21.33 -26.58
N VAL A 473 -3.31 21.84 -26.14
CA VAL A 473 -4.38 21.08 -25.47
C VAL A 473 -5.38 20.61 -26.51
N HIS A 474 -5.80 19.36 -26.39
CA HIS A 474 -6.72 18.65 -27.31
C HIS A 474 -7.98 18.21 -26.55
N PRO A 475 -9.05 19.04 -26.50
CA PRO A 475 -10.29 18.68 -25.83
C PRO A 475 -11.05 17.53 -26.52
N ASP A 476 -10.67 17.18 -27.75
CA ASP A 476 -11.11 15.98 -28.46
C ASP A 476 -10.44 14.69 -27.95
N TRP A 477 -9.27 14.76 -27.30
CA TRP A 477 -8.61 13.59 -26.70
C TRP A 477 -9.15 13.29 -25.29
N ALA A 478 -9.37 14.34 -24.49
CA ALA A 478 -9.78 14.26 -23.09
C ALA A 478 -10.56 15.54 -22.67
N PRO A 479 -11.85 15.65 -23.00
CA PRO A 479 -12.62 16.89 -22.80
C PRO A 479 -12.70 17.35 -21.34
N LEU A 480 -12.83 16.43 -20.39
CA LEU A 480 -12.88 16.74 -18.95
C LEU A 480 -11.50 17.13 -18.42
N GLY A 481 -10.44 16.44 -18.85
CA GLY A 481 -9.06 16.81 -18.54
C GLY A 481 -8.70 18.20 -19.08
N ALA A 482 -9.04 18.50 -20.34
CA ALA A 482 -8.80 19.79 -20.96
C ALA A 482 -9.58 20.94 -20.27
N ALA A 483 -10.83 20.70 -19.87
CA ALA A 483 -11.64 21.67 -19.12
C ALA A 483 -11.06 21.95 -17.71
N GLN A 484 -10.70 20.90 -16.97
CA GLN A 484 -10.06 21.02 -15.65
C GLN A 484 -8.74 21.79 -15.73
N PHE A 485 -7.90 21.49 -16.73
CA PHE A 485 -6.64 22.20 -16.95
C PHE A 485 -6.87 23.68 -17.27
N LYS A 486 -7.94 24.01 -18.01
CA LYS A 486 -8.33 25.41 -18.29
C LYS A 486 -8.77 26.15 -17.02
N GLU A 487 -9.55 25.54 -16.13
CA GLU A 487 -9.94 26.15 -14.84
C GLU A 487 -8.73 26.36 -13.91
N LEU A 488 -7.78 25.42 -13.90
CA LEU A 488 -6.52 25.54 -13.17
C LEU A 488 -5.65 26.69 -13.70
N LEU A 489 -5.60 26.91 -15.02
CA LEU A 489 -4.89 28.04 -15.63
C LEU A 489 -5.60 29.37 -15.36
N GLU A 490 -6.92 29.43 -15.51
CA GLU A 490 -7.72 30.65 -15.28
C GLU A 490 -7.74 31.09 -13.80
N SER A 491 -7.44 30.17 -12.88
CA SER A 491 -7.22 30.46 -11.45
C SER A 491 -5.76 30.74 -11.06
N GLY A 492 -4.81 30.73 -12.03
CA GLY A 492 -3.37 30.95 -11.76
C GLY A 492 -2.70 29.83 -10.95
N PHE A 493 -3.26 28.62 -10.92
CA PHE A 493 -2.85 27.56 -10.00
C PHE A 493 -1.38 27.13 -10.13
N TYR A 494 -0.82 27.22 -11.35
CA TYR A 494 0.53 26.77 -11.68
C TYR A 494 1.62 27.84 -11.48
N ASP A 495 1.25 29.08 -11.15
CA ASP A 495 2.21 30.18 -10.97
C ASP A 495 3.01 30.01 -9.65
N ASP A 496 4.33 30.26 -9.72
CA ASP A 496 5.33 29.87 -8.70
C ASP A 496 5.23 28.39 -8.23
N THR A 497 4.75 27.48 -9.08
CA THR A 497 4.85 26.04 -8.79
C THR A 497 6.19 25.46 -9.26
N ARG A 498 6.52 24.24 -8.82
CA ARG A 498 7.84 23.64 -9.03
C ARG A 498 7.72 22.23 -9.58
N PHE A 499 8.67 21.84 -10.41
CA PHE A 499 8.81 20.46 -10.88
C PHE A 499 9.37 19.62 -9.74
N PHE A 500 8.47 18.93 -9.02
CA PHE A 500 8.79 18.25 -7.77
C PHE A 500 9.15 16.78 -7.93
N ARG A 501 8.99 16.21 -9.12
CA ARG A 501 9.37 14.83 -9.43
C ARG A 501 9.84 14.72 -10.88
N VAL A 502 11.05 14.23 -11.08
CA VAL A 502 11.72 14.16 -12.39
C VAL A 502 12.39 12.80 -12.51
N ILE A 503 11.99 12.02 -13.51
CA ILE A 503 12.54 10.68 -13.78
C ILE A 503 12.84 10.61 -15.28
N PRO A 504 14.10 10.81 -15.73
CA PRO A 504 14.43 10.93 -17.16
C PRO A 504 14.03 9.73 -18.03
N SER A 505 13.99 8.53 -17.45
CA SER A 505 13.50 7.28 -18.06
C SER A 505 11.98 7.14 -18.08
N PHE A 506 11.23 8.18 -17.68
CA PHE A 506 9.78 8.15 -17.55
C PHE A 506 9.13 9.51 -17.89
N MET A 507 9.12 10.46 -16.95
CA MET A 507 8.35 11.71 -17.03
C MET A 507 8.84 12.78 -16.03
N VAL A 508 8.32 14.00 -16.17
CA VAL A 508 8.43 15.09 -15.20
C VAL A 508 7.03 15.51 -14.74
N GLN A 509 6.84 15.67 -13.43
CA GLN A 509 5.54 15.92 -12.78
C GLN A 509 5.56 17.19 -11.92
N PHE A 510 4.43 17.90 -11.98
CA PHE A 510 4.16 19.15 -11.26
C PHE A 510 2.65 19.28 -10.95
N GLY A 511 2.19 20.46 -10.56
CA GLY A 511 0.77 20.71 -10.24
C GLY A 511 0.36 20.42 -8.79
N LEU A 512 1.30 20.59 -7.86
CA LEU A 512 1.01 20.92 -6.47
C LEU A 512 1.25 22.43 -6.31
N SER A 513 0.27 23.15 -5.74
CA SER A 513 0.39 24.60 -5.59
C SER A 513 1.36 24.95 -4.46
N GLY A 514 2.14 26.02 -4.68
CA GLY A 514 3.04 26.59 -3.68
C GLY A 514 2.34 27.11 -2.42
N SER A 515 1.02 27.26 -2.45
CA SER A 515 0.18 27.57 -1.28
C SER A 515 -0.54 26.30 -0.77
N PRO A 516 -0.34 25.89 0.51
CA PRO A 516 -1.10 24.81 1.13
C PRO A 516 -2.62 25.05 1.12
N ALA A 517 -3.06 26.31 1.17
CA ALA A 517 -4.49 26.66 1.13
C ALA A 517 -5.09 26.36 -0.25
N VAL A 518 -4.39 26.73 -1.33
CA VAL A 518 -4.81 26.45 -2.72
C VAL A 518 -4.72 24.95 -3.02
N SER A 519 -3.62 24.29 -2.62
CA SER A 519 -3.48 22.83 -2.72
C SER A 519 -4.62 22.10 -1.99
N LYS A 520 -5.06 22.60 -0.82
CA LYS A 520 -6.20 22.03 -0.08
C LYS A 520 -7.53 22.22 -0.82
N GLU A 521 -7.81 23.41 -1.37
CA GLU A 521 -9.05 23.65 -2.11
C GLU A 521 -9.18 22.72 -3.33
N TRP A 522 -8.11 22.58 -4.10
CA TRP A 522 -8.09 21.73 -5.29
C TRP A 522 -8.01 20.23 -5.00
N SER A 523 -7.55 19.83 -3.80
CA SER A 523 -7.41 18.41 -3.45
C SER A 523 -8.72 17.61 -3.46
N SER A 524 -9.87 18.27 -3.28
CA SER A 524 -11.20 17.64 -3.31
C SER A 524 -11.97 17.86 -4.62
N LYS A 525 -11.47 18.71 -5.53
CA LYS A 525 -12.07 18.94 -6.86
C LYS A 525 -11.64 17.84 -7.83
N THR A 526 -12.12 16.61 -7.61
CA THR A 526 -11.82 15.51 -8.54
C THR A 526 -12.75 15.53 -9.75
N ILE A 527 -12.23 15.23 -10.93
CA ILE A 527 -13.02 15.07 -12.16
C ILE A 527 -13.30 13.59 -12.44
N LYS A 528 -14.41 13.34 -13.15
CA LYS A 528 -14.66 12.02 -13.75
C LYS A 528 -13.55 11.66 -14.73
N ASP A 529 -13.32 10.38 -14.95
CA ASP A 529 -12.46 9.93 -16.05
C ASP A 529 -13.13 10.24 -17.41
N ASP A 530 -12.29 10.47 -18.43
CA ASP A 530 -12.73 10.74 -19.81
C ASP A 530 -13.18 9.45 -20.52
N ASP A 531 -13.79 9.58 -21.70
CA ASP A 531 -14.18 8.44 -22.52
C ASP A 531 -12.92 7.71 -23.06
N PRO A 532 -12.72 6.41 -22.75
CA PRO A 532 -11.60 5.64 -23.30
C PRO A 532 -11.60 5.56 -24.84
N ALA A 533 -12.73 5.78 -25.51
CA ALA A 533 -12.83 5.78 -26.97
C ALA A 533 -12.09 6.95 -27.64
N SER A 534 -11.81 8.05 -26.92
CA SER A 534 -11.01 9.18 -27.43
C SER A 534 -9.54 9.15 -27.01
N ALA A 535 -9.13 8.15 -26.21
CA ALA A 535 -7.83 8.10 -25.57
C ALA A 535 -6.66 8.02 -26.57
N GLN A 536 -5.65 8.86 -26.34
CA GLN A 536 -4.35 8.74 -27.00
C GLN A 536 -3.35 7.99 -26.11
N SER A 537 -2.31 7.44 -26.75
CA SER A 537 -1.21 6.76 -26.05
C SER A 537 -0.20 7.75 -25.45
N ASN A 538 0.37 7.43 -24.29
CA ASN A 538 1.32 8.28 -23.54
C ASN A 538 2.73 8.34 -24.21
N LYS A 539 2.81 8.99 -25.38
CA LYS A 539 4.03 9.20 -26.17
C LYS A 539 4.97 10.26 -25.56
N PRO A 540 6.26 10.31 -25.96
CA PRO A 540 7.17 11.39 -25.58
C PRO A 540 6.57 12.78 -25.90
N GLY A 541 6.64 13.70 -24.94
CA GLY A 541 6.08 15.05 -25.05
C GLY A 541 4.58 15.16 -24.82
N TYR A 542 3.84 14.06 -24.59
CA TYR A 542 2.42 14.15 -24.27
C TYR A 542 2.21 14.49 -22.79
N VAL A 543 1.13 15.24 -22.51
CA VAL A 543 0.80 15.81 -21.20
C VAL A 543 -0.46 15.15 -20.65
N THR A 544 -0.35 14.63 -19.43
CA THR A 544 -1.33 13.72 -18.83
C THR A 544 -1.57 14.06 -17.36
N PHE A 545 -2.80 13.93 -16.86
CA PHE A 545 -3.10 14.09 -15.43
C PHE A 545 -2.60 12.89 -14.62
N ALA A 546 -2.00 13.17 -13.47
CA ALA A 546 -1.76 12.16 -12.46
C ALA A 546 -3.08 11.78 -11.76
N LYS A 547 -3.24 10.50 -11.44
CA LYS A 547 -4.40 9.93 -10.72
C LYS A 547 -3.91 8.90 -9.71
N THR A 548 -4.72 8.58 -8.70
CA THR A 548 -4.34 7.61 -7.64
C THR A 548 -4.47 6.14 -8.08
N GLY A 549 -4.82 5.90 -9.35
CA GLY A 549 -5.22 4.59 -9.87
C GLY A 549 -6.72 4.32 -9.70
N ALA A 550 -7.36 4.89 -8.68
CA ALA A 550 -8.82 4.83 -8.52
C ALA A 550 -9.55 5.58 -9.65
N PRO A 551 -10.76 5.17 -10.04
CA PRO A 551 -11.60 5.92 -10.97
C PRO A 551 -11.89 7.35 -10.47
N ASN A 552 -12.00 8.31 -11.39
CA ASN A 552 -12.43 9.68 -11.11
C ASN A 552 -11.55 10.43 -10.07
N SER A 553 -10.24 10.14 -10.02
CA SER A 553 -9.29 10.63 -9.01
C SER A 553 -8.29 11.68 -9.51
N ARG A 554 -8.52 12.24 -10.71
CA ARG A 554 -7.70 13.33 -11.30
C ARG A 554 -8.08 14.66 -10.67
N THR A 555 -7.09 15.48 -10.29
CA THR A 555 -7.29 16.79 -9.63
C THR A 555 -6.49 17.90 -10.31
N SER A 556 -5.26 18.19 -9.86
CA SER A 556 -4.43 19.31 -10.31
C SER A 556 -3.04 18.91 -10.83
N GLN A 557 -2.56 17.73 -10.40
CA GLN A 557 -1.24 17.24 -10.75
C GLN A 557 -1.20 16.73 -12.19
N ILE A 558 -0.19 17.16 -12.94
CA ILE A 558 0.03 16.76 -14.34
C ILE A 558 1.51 16.41 -14.56
N PHE A 559 1.77 15.59 -15.58
CA PHE A 559 3.12 15.21 -15.98
C PHE A 559 3.30 15.28 -17.50
N ILE A 560 4.54 15.49 -17.92
CA ILE A 560 4.98 15.47 -19.32
C ILE A 560 5.84 14.21 -19.50
N ASN A 561 5.49 13.38 -20.47
CA ASN A 561 6.20 12.15 -20.78
C ASN A 561 7.59 12.45 -21.41
N TYR A 562 8.67 11.88 -20.87
CA TYR A 562 10.01 11.99 -21.48
C TYR A 562 10.29 10.92 -22.54
N VAL A 563 9.71 9.73 -22.34
CA VAL A 563 9.84 8.55 -23.19
C VAL A 563 8.45 8.03 -23.59
N ASP A 564 8.39 6.94 -24.35
CA ASP A 564 7.13 6.23 -24.57
C ASP A 564 6.69 5.50 -23.29
N ASN A 565 5.48 5.80 -22.84
CA ASN A 565 4.90 5.28 -21.62
C ASN A 565 3.54 4.60 -21.87
N ALA A 566 3.32 3.98 -23.04
CA ALA A 566 2.08 3.29 -23.41
C ALA A 566 1.57 2.26 -22.36
N ARG A 567 2.45 1.77 -21.48
CA ARG A 567 2.08 0.99 -20.26
C ARG A 567 1.07 1.68 -19.32
N LEU A 568 0.90 3.00 -19.44
CA LEU A 568 -0.05 3.81 -18.67
C LEU A 568 -1.45 3.85 -19.31
N ASP A 569 -1.57 3.53 -20.59
CA ASP A 569 -2.82 3.69 -21.34
C ASP A 569 -3.91 2.76 -20.80
N SER A 570 -3.54 1.49 -20.56
CA SER A 570 -4.39 0.47 -19.91
C SER A 570 -4.68 0.75 -18.44
N MET A 571 -3.98 1.71 -17.82
CA MET A 571 -4.22 2.19 -16.46
C MET A 571 -5.15 3.43 -16.41
N GLY A 572 -5.68 3.87 -17.57
CA GLY A 572 -6.61 5.00 -17.64
C GLY A 572 -5.97 6.36 -17.35
N PHE A 573 -4.69 6.53 -17.69
CA PHE A 573 -3.98 7.81 -17.68
C PHE A 573 -4.08 8.45 -19.07
N GLN A 574 -5.19 9.12 -19.34
CA GLN A 574 -5.51 9.66 -20.66
C GLN A 574 -4.81 11.03 -20.89
N PRO A 575 -3.95 11.17 -21.93
CA PRO A 575 -3.34 12.45 -22.28
C PRO A 575 -4.39 13.46 -22.76
N PHE A 576 -4.16 14.73 -22.46
CA PHE A 576 -5.03 15.85 -22.85
C PHE A 576 -4.31 16.92 -23.68
N GLY A 577 -3.01 16.76 -23.94
CA GLY A 577 -2.21 17.70 -24.71
C GLY A 577 -0.85 17.15 -25.13
N GLU A 578 -0.14 17.92 -25.95
CA GLU A 578 1.22 17.63 -26.43
C GLU A 578 2.10 18.89 -26.40
N ILE A 579 3.41 18.72 -26.16
CA ILE A 579 4.40 19.79 -26.27
C ILE A 579 4.67 20.09 -27.76
N GLU A 580 4.54 21.34 -28.17
CA GLU A 580 4.83 21.77 -29.53
C GLU A 580 6.30 22.18 -29.75
N GLY A 581 6.78 21.94 -30.98
CA GLY A 581 8.09 22.36 -31.46
C GLY A 581 9.26 21.86 -30.60
N ASP A 582 10.30 22.68 -30.48
CA ASP A 582 11.49 22.39 -29.68
C ASP A 582 11.27 22.50 -28.16
N GLY A 583 10.02 22.68 -27.69
CA GLY A 583 9.68 22.83 -26.27
C GLY A 583 10.20 21.68 -25.40
N MET A 584 10.30 20.46 -25.94
CA MET A 584 10.89 19.31 -25.24
C MET A 584 12.38 19.48 -24.91
N THR A 585 13.11 20.40 -25.55
CA THR A 585 14.47 20.76 -25.17
C THR A 585 14.48 21.51 -23.83
N VAL A 586 13.53 22.41 -23.61
CA VAL A 586 13.34 23.15 -22.34
C VAL A 586 12.80 22.22 -21.26
N VAL A 587 11.86 21.33 -21.58
CA VAL A 587 11.37 20.33 -20.62
C VAL A 587 12.52 19.39 -20.18
N LYS A 588 13.46 19.05 -21.07
CA LYS A 588 14.65 18.25 -20.74
C LYS A 588 15.75 18.98 -19.96
N SER A 589 15.72 20.32 -19.86
CA SER A 589 16.66 21.09 -19.01
C SER A 589 16.14 21.31 -17.57
N ILE A 590 14.97 20.76 -17.23
CA ILE A 590 14.43 20.77 -15.85
C ILE A 590 15.39 20.01 -14.92
N TYR A 591 15.68 20.60 -13.75
CA TYR A 591 16.58 20.06 -12.74
C TYR A 591 16.12 18.67 -12.26
N ASN A 592 17.00 17.68 -12.33
CA ASN A 592 16.68 16.32 -11.91
C ASN A 592 16.61 16.20 -10.38
N CYS A 593 15.42 16.43 -9.83
CA CYS A 593 15.13 16.22 -8.41
C CYS A 593 14.99 14.74 -8.02
N GLY A 594 14.90 13.81 -8.97
CA GLY A 594 14.46 12.43 -8.70
C GLY A 594 13.04 12.45 -8.11
N GLU A 595 12.82 11.63 -7.07
CA GLU A 595 11.60 11.65 -6.24
C GLU A 595 11.82 12.35 -4.88
N ARG A 596 12.93 13.09 -4.70
CA ARG A 596 13.35 13.63 -3.39
C ARG A 596 12.33 14.59 -2.71
N PRO A 597 11.63 15.50 -3.43
CA PRO A 597 10.64 16.39 -2.81
C PRO A 597 9.36 15.65 -2.39
N ALA A 598 9.15 15.52 -1.08
CA ALA A 598 8.05 14.75 -0.53
C ALA A 598 6.69 15.46 -0.73
N GLN A 599 5.81 14.89 -1.56
CA GLN A 599 4.55 15.52 -1.98
C GLN A 599 3.62 15.93 -0.82
N ASN A 600 3.57 15.14 0.26
CA ASN A 600 2.80 15.47 1.46
C ASN A 600 3.34 16.72 2.18
N MET A 601 4.65 16.95 2.14
CA MET A 601 5.27 18.16 2.68
C MET A 601 4.97 19.38 1.80
N ILE A 602 4.93 19.21 0.46
CA ILE A 602 4.49 20.26 -0.47
C ILE A 602 3.01 20.59 -0.25
N GLN A 603 2.14 19.59 -0.04
CA GLN A 603 0.72 19.82 0.26
C GLN A 603 0.51 20.52 1.62
N GLY A 604 1.37 20.27 2.61
CA GLY A 604 1.25 20.85 3.96
C GLY A 604 1.97 22.19 4.17
N GLN A 605 3.08 22.44 3.47
CA GLN A 605 3.99 23.58 3.68
C GLN A 605 4.31 24.35 2.38
N GLY A 606 3.97 23.82 1.21
CA GLY A 606 4.08 24.50 -0.08
C GLY A 606 5.51 24.93 -0.41
N ASN A 607 5.65 26.17 -0.86
CA ASN A 607 6.93 26.71 -1.29
C ASN A 607 7.92 26.94 -0.14
N GLU A 608 7.48 27.14 1.10
CA GLU A 608 8.38 27.29 2.26
C GLU A 608 9.27 26.04 2.45
N TYR A 609 8.67 24.85 2.31
CA TYR A 609 9.41 23.59 2.33
C TYR A 609 10.37 23.48 1.14
N LEU A 610 9.90 23.80 -0.07
CA LEU A 610 10.67 23.62 -1.29
C LEU A 610 11.86 24.59 -1.39
N ASP A 611 11.67 25.88 -1.14
CA ASP A 611 12.75 26.87 -1.20
C ASP A 611 13.82 26.65 -0.11
N LYS A 612 13.45 26.00 1.00
CA LYS A 612 14.37 25.66 2.09
C LYS A 612 15.12 24.34 1.88
N ALA A 613 14.46 23.31 1.36
CA ALA A 613 15.04 21.97 1.23
C ALA A 613 15.59 21.66 -0.17
N PHE A 614 15.10 22.35 -1.21
CA PHE A 614 15.47 22.15 -2.61
C PHE A 614 15.52 23.49 -3.38
N PRO A 615 16.43 24.42 -3.02
CA PRO A 615 16.51 25.74 -3.67
C PRO A 615 16.77 25.67 -5.18
N ASP A 616 17.42 24.59 -5.66
CA ASP A 616 17.78 24.38 -7.06
C ASP A 616 16.63 23.87 -7.96
N LEU A 617 15.41 23.69 -7.42
CA LEU A 617 14.29 23.21 -8.23
C LEU A 617 13.93 24.19 -9.35
N SER A 618 13.75 23.64 -10.55
CA SER A 618 13.16 24.36 -11.67
C SER A 618 11.72 24.74 -11.36
N LYS A 619 11.35 25.97 -11.76
CA LYS A 619 10.11 26.64 -11.36
C LYS A 619 9.27 27.00 -12.57
N ILE A 620 7.95 26.94 -12.42
CA ILE A 620 6.97 27.54 -13.33
C ILE A 620 6.71 28.94 -12.81
N LYS A 621 7.00 29.94 -13.64
CA LYS A 621 6.89 31.36 -13.32
C LYS A 621 5.50 31.89 -13.67
N SER A 622 5.02 31.52 -14.86
CA SER A 622 3.64 31.70 -15.29
C SER A 622 3.20 30.51 -16.15
N ALA A 623 1.90 30.19 -16.14
CA ALA A 623 1.29 29.33 -17.14
C ALA A 623 -0.05 29.95 -17.63
N ARG A 624 -0.11 30.37 -18.90
CA ARG A 624 -1.28 31.06 -19.46
C ARG A 624 -1.73 30.49 -20.80
N VAL A 625 -3.02 30.58 -21.10
CA VAL A 625 -3.55 30.37 -22.45
C VAL A 625 -3.02 31.50 -23.37
N ILE A 626 -2.58 31.15 -24.58
CA ILE A 626 -2.06 32.10 -25.58
C ILE A 626 -2.83 32.03 -26.90
N ASN A 627 -2.86 33.16 -27.62
CA ASN A 627 -3.43 33.26 -28.94
C ASN A 627 -2.39 32.93 -30.04
N GLY A 628 -2.84 32.81 -31.30
CA GLY A 628 -1.97 32.43 -32.43
C GLY A 628 -0.82 33.41 -32.71
N ASP A 629 -0.94 34.67 -32.29
CA ASP A 629 0.07 35.72 -32.48
C ASP A 629 1.18 35.72 -31.38
N GLU A 630 1.07 34.85 -30.37
CA GLU A 630 2.00 34.75 -29.22
C GLU A 630 2.92 33.51 -29.28
N LEU A 631 2.91 32.76 -30.40
CA LEU A 631 3.62 31.49 -30.57
C LEU A 631 5.15 31.66 -30.65
#